data_AF-A0A7S2BFH4-F1
#
_entry.id   AF-A0A7S2BFH4-F1
#
_cell.length_a   1.000
_cell.length_b   1.000
_cell.length_c   1.000
_cell.angle_alpha   90.00
_cell.angle_beta   90.00
_cell.angle_gamma   90.00
#
_symmetry.space_group_name_H-M   'P 1'
#
loop_
_entity.id
_entity.type
_entity.pdbx_description
1 polymer ?
#
loop_
_entity_poly.entity_id
_entity_poly.type
_entity_poly.pdbx_seq_one_letter_code
_entity_poly.pdbx_strand_id
1 'polypeptide(L)'
;HTAMQDGQALPRASTAQLMAGQAKVGPASVVCTAVCCFWLPMIFFMGAANTLSTCESDKFVTWMKVYGLVPMLCGLCVQLLASFFACQGAADGFKNALRLQGLTTLLSLGLLIWGWVEWAKTTEAACVGDGGVNPRTLALVFLILGSIGIPCGACAAMKQMANPTANPGAEDGIGGMKIG
;
A
#
# COMPACT_ATOMS: atom_id res chain seq x y z
N HIS A 1 -42.42 -16.13 -20.16
CA HIS A 1 -41.22 -17.00 -20.05
C HIS A 1 -40.00 -16.11 -19.97
N THR A 2 -39.61 -15.77 -18.75
CA THR A 2 -38.50 -14.85 -18.45
C THR A 2 -37.30 -15.72 -18.10
N ALA A 3 -36.34 -15.83 -19.03
CA ALA A 3 -35.10 -16.54 -18.76
C ALA A 3 -34.23 -15.66 -17.85
N MET A 4 -34.00 -16.11 -16.62
CA MET A 4 -32.92 -15.60 -15.78
C MET A 4 -31.61 -15.89 -16.53
N GLN A 5 -30.84 -14.85 -16.85
CA GLN A 5 -29.48 -15.05 -17.33
C GLN A 5 -28.64 -15.57 -16.16
N ASP A 6 -28.33 -16.87 -16.23
CA ASP A 6 -27.38 -17.56 -15.38
C ASP A 6 -26.07 -16.79 -15.26
N GLY A 7 -25.53 -16.84 -14.05
CA GLY A 7 -24.39 -16.05 -13.60
C GLY A 7 -23.22 -16.07 -14.57
N GLN A 8 -22.87 -14.87 -15.08
CA GLN A 8 -21.55 -14.62 -15.62
C GLN A 8 -20.54 -14.75 -14.47
N ALA A 9 -20.01 -15.96 -14.31
CA ALA A 9 -18.85 -16.18 -13.46
C ALA A 9 -17.72 -15.27 -13.95
N LEU A 10 -17.33 -14.29 -13.13
CA LEU A 10 -16.21 -13.40 -13.42
C LEU A 10 -15.00 -14.24 -13.90
N PRO A 11 -14.43 -13.93 -15.08
CA PRO A 11 -13.32 -14.71 -15.61
C PRO A 11 -12.14 -14.60 -14.64
N ARG A 12 -11.87 -15.68 -13.91
CA ARG A 12 -10.72 -15.78 -13.02
C ARG A 12 -9.46 -15.68 -13.88
N ALA A 13 -8.60 -14.70 -13.56
CA ALA A 13 -7.27 -14.70 -14.14
C ALA A 13 -6.55 -15.96 -13.66
N SER A 14 -6.05 -16.75 -14.60
CA SER A 14 -5.28 -17.93 -14.23
C SER A 14 -4.03 -17.49 -13.46
N THR A 15 -3.67 -18.21 -12.40
CA THR A 15 -2.43 -17.91 -11.64
C THR A 15 -1.22 -17.90 -12.58
N ALA A 16 -1.21 -18.75 -13.60
CA ALA A 16 -0.18 -18.77 -14.64
C ALA A 16 -0.07 -17.44 -15.41
N GLN A 17 -1.20 -16.81 -15.77
CA GLN A 17 -1.21 -15.52 -16.46
C GLN A 17 -0.66 -14.40 -15.56
N LEU A 18 -1.07 -14.37 -14.28
CA LEU A 18 -0.56 -13.38 -13.32
C LEU A 18 0.94 -13.55 -13.06
N MET A 19 1.41 -14.80 -12.94
CA MET A 19 2.83 -15.11 -12.77
C MET A 19 3.65 -14.73 -14.01
N ALA A 20 3.16 -15.02 -15.22
CA ALA A 20 3.87 -14.63 -16.45
C ALA A 20 4.01 -13.11 -16.57
N GLY A 21 2.96 -12.36 -16.18
CA GLY A 21 3.02 -10.91 -16.07
C GLY A 21 4.05 -10.45 -15.05
N GLN A 22 3.96 -10.94 -13.80
CA GLN A 22 4.86 -10.59 -12.71
C GLN A 22 6.32 -10.95 -13.02
N ALA A 23 6.60 -12.09 -13.65
CA ALA A 23 7.96 -12.49 -14.01
C ALA A 23 8.58 -11.51 -15.01
N LYS A 24 7.78 -10.95 -15.93
CA LYS A 24 8.25 -10.00 -16.93
C LYS A 24 8.51 -8.61 -16.35
N VAL A 25 7.62 -8.11 -15.48
CA VAL A 25 7.67 -6.70 -15.01
C VAL A 25 8.16 -6.55 -13.58
N GLY A 26 8.06 -7.59 -12.77
CA GLY A 26 8.30 -7.57 -11.33
C GLY A 26 9.71 -7.13 -10.94
N PRO A 27 10.79 -7.70 -11.52
CA PRO A 27 12.14 -7.26 -11.19
C PRO A 27 12.38 -5.77 -11.51
N ALA A 28 11.89 -5.30 -12.66
CA ALA A 28 12.00 -3.90 -13.05
C ALA A 28 11.16 -2.98 -12.14
N SER A 29 9.97 -3.41 -11.73
CA SER A 29 9.10 -2.61 -10.85
C SER A 29 9.68 -2.46 -9.44
N VAL A 30 10.39 -3.46 -8.91
CA VAL A 30 11.11 -3.32 -7.63
C VAL A 30 12.18 -2.23 -7.72
N VAL A 31 13.03 -2.29 -8.75
CA VAL A 31 14.10 -1.30 -8.94
C VAL A 31 13.51 0.09 -9.14
N CYS A 32 12.50 0.21 -10.00
CA CYS A 32 11.79 1.47 -10.23
C CYS A 32 11.17 2.01 -8.93
N THR A 33 10.52 1.17 -8.13
CA THR A 33 9.94 1.59 -6.85
C THR A 33 11.01 2.05 -5.87
N ALA A 34 12.13 1.33 -5.76
CA ALA A 34 13.22 1.71 -4.89
C ALA A 34 13.82 3.08 -5.28
N VAL A 35 14.06 3.32 -6.57
CA VAL A 35 14.65 4.57 -7.08
C VAL A 35 13.63 5.73 -7.12
N CYS A 36 12.37 5.47 -7.43
CA CYS A 36 11.35 6.52 -7.52
C CYS A 36 10.78 6.89 -6.15
N CYS A 37 10.89 6.02 -5.15
CA CYS A 37 10.25 6.22 -3.84
C CYS A 37 11.24 6.31 -2.66
N PHE A 38 12.57 6.26 -2.86
CA PHE A 38 13.53 6.39 -1.73
C PHE A 38 13.42 7.73 -0.98
N TRP A 39 12.93 8.77 -1.65
CA TRP A 39 12.76 10.09 -1.03
C TRP A 39 11.65 10.09 0.03
N LEU A 40 10.69 9.16 -0.04
CA LEU A 40 9.59 9.08 0.94
C LEU A 40 10.10 8.78 2.36
N PRO A 41 10.88 7.72 2.63
CA PRO A 41 11.52 7.56 3.92
C PRO A 41 12.35 8.80 4.30
N MET A 42 13.12 9.35 3.35
CA MET A 42 14.00 10.49 3.63
C MET A 42 13.23 11.70 4.20
N ILE A 43 12.10 12.10 3.61
CA ILE A 43 11.31 13.24 4.12
C ILE A 43 10.73 12.97 5.50
N PHE A 44 10.32 11.72 5.80
CA PHE A 44 9.82 11.35 7.12
C PHE A 44 10.91 11.40 8.18
N PHE A 45 12.12 10.96 7.85
CA PHE A 45 13.28 11.07 8.74
C PHE A 45 13.69 12.54 8.96
N MET A 46 13.63 13.37 7.93
CA MET A 46 13.86 14.82 8.06
C MET A 46 12.82 15.49 8.96
N GLY A 47 11.53 15.17 8.78
CA GLY A 47 10.48 15.64 9.69
C GLY A 47 10.71 15.17 11.13
N ALA A 48 11.03 13.89 11.32
CA ALA A 48 11.33 13.33 12.63
C ALA A 48 12.53 14.03 13.31
N ALA A 49 13.53 14.46 12.55
CA ALA A 49 14.68 15.21 13.06
C ALA A 49 14.35 16.67 13.43
N ASN A 50 13.34 17.27 12.78
CA ASN A 50 12.86 18.63 13.07
C ASN A 50 11.82 18.70 14.20
N THR A 51 11.52 17.57 14.84
CA THR A 51 10.62 17.54 15.99
C THR A 51 11.39 18.01 17.24
N LEU A 52 10.85 18.98 17.97
CA LEU A 52 11.46 19.48 19.20
C LEU A 52 11.45 18.42 20.30
N SER A 53 12.43 18.44 21.19
CA SER A 53 12.48 17.55 22.36
C SER A 53 11.38 17.81 23.39
N THR A 54 10.71 18.96 23.29
CA THR A 54 9.54 19.35 24.10
C THR A 54 8.23 18.81 23.57
N CYS A 55 8.25 18.02 22.50
CA CYS A 55 7.04 17.48 21.89
C CYS A 55 6.29 16.56 22.85
N GLU A 56 4.98 16.74 22.94
CA GLU A 56 4.10 16.10 23.94
C GLU A 56 3.96 14.57 23.75
N SER A 57 4.26 14.07 22.55
CA SER A 57 4.25 12.64 22.26
C SER A 57 5.66 12.08 22.13
N ASP A 58 6.03 11.24 23.10
CA ASP A 58 7.27 10.45 23.07
C ASP A 58 7.36 9.49 21.88
N LYS A 59 6.22 9.17 21.26
CA LYS A 59 6.12 8.18 20.19
C LYS A 59 5.96 8.79 18.80
N PHE A 60 5.69 10.10 18.68
CA PHE A 60 5.48 10.74 17.38
C PHE A 60 6.70 10.61 16.46
N VAL A 61 7.91 10.89 16.98
CA VAL A 61 9.18 10.72 16.24
C VAL A 61 9.38 9.26 15.81
N THR A 62 9.07 8.31 16.71
CA THR A 62 9.20 6.88 16.41
C THR A 62 8.22 6.48 15.32
N TRP A 63 6.97 6.92 15.43
CA TRP A 63 5.94 6.68 14.43
C TRP A 63 6.36 7.25 13.07
N MET A 64 6.87 8.48 12.98
CA MET A 64 7.31 9.05 11.70
C MET A 64 8.36 8.17 11.01
N LYS A 65 9.37 7.70 11.75
CA LYS A 65 10.41 6.81 11.22
C LYS A 65 9.85 5.45 10.79
N VAL A 66 8.97 4.87 11.60
CA VAL A 66 8.34 3.57 11.32
C VAL A 66 7.40 3.67 10.12
N TYR A 67 6.54 4.68 10.08
CA TYR A 67 5.57 4.92 9.00
C TYR A 67 6.26 5.24 7.67
N GLY A 68 7.36 6.01 7.69
CA GLY A 68 8.14 6.31 6.49
C GLY A 68 8.90 5.10 5.92
N LEU A 69 9.32 4.16 6.77
CA LEU A 69 10.21 3.06 6.36
C LEU A 69 9.49 1.72 6.18
N VAL A 70 8.68 1.30 7.16
CA VAL A 70 8.14 -0.06 7.24
C VAL A 70 7.22 -0.40 6.06
N PRO A 71 6.22 0.44 5.69
CA PRO A 71 5.38 0.15 4.53
C PRO A 71 6.19 -0.02 3.24
N MET A 72 7.23 0.80 3.03
CA MET A 72 8.09 0.70 1.85
C MET A 72 8.88 -0.60 1.84
N LEU A 73 9.53 -0.96 2.96
CA LEU A 73 10.28 -2.21 3.05
C LEU A 73 9.38 -3.43 2.89
N CYS A 74 8.21 -3.43 3.53
CA CYS A 74 7.21 -4.48 3.38
C CYS A 74 6.79 -4.64 1.91
N GLY A 75 6.47 -3.54 1.22
CA GLY A 75 6.10 -3.58 -0.19
C GLY A 75 7.21 -4.12 -1.09
N LEU A 76 8.46 -3.67 -0.90
CA LEU A 76 9.62 -4.16 -1.66
C LEU A 76 9.87 -5.65 -1.42
N CYS A 77 9.86 -6.10 -0.15
CA CYS A 77 10.06 -7.50 0.20
C CYS A 77 8.99 -8.40 -0.42
N VAL A 78 7.72 -8.02 -0.32
CA VAL A 78 6.61 -8.79 -0.92
C VAL A 78 6.74 -8.83 -2.44
N GLN A 79 7.05 -7.70 -3.09
CA GLN A 79 7.20 -7.63 -4.53
C GLN A 79 8.37 -8.49 -5.02
N LEU A 80 9.49 -8.51 -4.29
CA LEU A 80 10.63 -9.38 -4.55
C LEU A 80 10.25 -10.86 -4.44
N LEU A 81 9.58 -11.25 -3.36
CA LEU A 81 9.11 -12.63 -3.16
C LEU A 81 8.14 -13.06 -4.27
N ALA A 82 7.17 -12.21 -4.60
CA ALA A 82 6.22 -12.48 -5.67
C ALA A 82 6.92 -12.64 -7.02
N SER A 83 7.88 -11.78 -7.34
CA SER A 83 8.66 -11.87 -8.57
C SER A 83 9.53 -13.13 -8.62
N PHE A 84 10.17 -13.47 -7.50
CA PHE A 84 10.99 -14.67 -7.38
C PHE A 84 10.19 -15.96 -7.62
N PHE A 85 9.06 -16.13 -6.92
CA PHE A 85 8.20 -17.30 -7.11
C PHE A 85 7.54 -17.34 -8.50
N ALA A 86 7.23 -16.17 -9.08
CA ALA A 86 6.75 -16.08 -10.45
C ALA A 86 7.79 -16.58 -11.46
N CYS A 87 9.05 -16.16 -11.34
CA CYS A 87 10.15 -16.61 -12.19
C CYS A 87 10.45 -18.10 -12.05
N GLN A 88 10.25 -18.68 -10.86
CA GLN A 88 10.41 -20.12 -10.63
C GLN A 88 9.23 -20.97 -11.10
N GLY A 89 8.10 -20.36 -11.48
CA GLY A 89 6.87 -21.12 -11.78
C GLY A 89 6.22 -21.76 -10.54
N ALA A 90 6.60 -21.35 -9.33
CA ALA A 90 6.08 -21.89 -8.07
C ALA A 90 4.73 -21.24 -7.68
N ALA A 91 3.62 -21.77 -8.20
CA ALA A 91 2.29 -21.19 -8.05
C ALA A 91 1.84 -21.00 -6.60
N ASP A 92 2.14 -21.93 -5.70
CA ASP A 92 1.72 -21.83 -4.29
C ASP A 92 2.54 -20.78 -3.52
N GLY A 93 3.84 -20.69 -3.80
CA GLY A 93 4.69 -19.62 -3.27
C GLY A 93 4.21 -18.25 -3.73
N PHE A 94 3.84 -18.13 -5.00
CA PHE A 94 3.29 -16.89 -5.56
C PHE A 94 1.96 -16.48 -4.90
N LYS A 95 1.02 -17.42 -4.72
CA LYS A 95 -0.24 -17.16 -3.99
C LYS A 95 0.00 -16.73 -2.55
N ASN A 96 0.96 -17.33 -1.86
CA ASN A 96 1.32 -16.94 -0.50
C ASN A 96 1.96 -15.54 -0.45
N ALA A 97 2.76 -15.16 -1.44
CA ALA A 97 3.27 -13.79 -1.56
C ALA A 97 2.13 -12.76 -1.75
N LEU A 98 1.12 -13.07 -2.57
CA LEU A 98 -0.07 -12.23 -2.71
C LEU A 98 -0.89 -12.11 -1.41
N ARG A 99 -1.02 -13.21 -0.65
CA ARG A 99 -1.63 -13.16 0.69
C ARG A 99 -0.84 -12.29 1.65
N LEU A 100 0.49 -12.37 1.60
CA LEU A 100 1.38 -11.52 2.39
C LEU A 100 1.21 -10.04 2.01
N GLN A 101 0.98 -9.73 0.74
CA GLN A 101 0.62 -8.38 0.30
C GLN A 101 -0.63 -7.86 1.02
N GLY A 102 -1.67 -8.70 1.14
CA GLY A 102 -2.86 -8.34 1.92
C GLY A 102 -2.57 -8.02 3.38
N LEU A 103 -1.66 -8.78 4.00
CA LEU A 103 -1.21 -8.51 5.38
C LEU A 103 -0.46 -7.17 5.49
N THR A 104 0.37 -6.82 4.50
CA THR A 104 1.06 -5.50 4.49
C THR A 104 0.09 -4.33 4.43
N THR A 105 -1.05 -4.49 3.76
CA THR A 105 -2.13 -3.47 3.75
C THR A 105 -2.76 -3.32 5.13
N LEU A 106 -3.01 -4.42 5.84
CA LEU A 106 -3.53 -4.37 7.22
C LEU A 106 -2.53 -3.73 8.18
N LEU A 107 -1.24 -4.06 8.05
CA LEU A 107 -0.18 -3.40 8.81
C LEU A 107 -0.16 -1.88 8.56
N SER A 108 -0.30 -1.47 7.30
CA SER A 108 -0.34 -0.05 6.92
C SER A 108 -1.55 0.66 7.52
N LEU A 109 -2.71 0.00 7.59
CA LEU A 109 -3.89 0.52 8.28
C LEU A 109 -3.65 0.69 9.79
N GLY A 110 -3.01 -0.28 10.44
CA GLY A 110 -2.63 -0.17 11.85
C GLY A 110 -1.68 1.00 12.11
N LEU A 111 -0.67 1.19 11.25
CA LEU A 111 0.25 2.32 11.31
C LEU A 111 -0.43 3.66 11.07
N LEU A 112 -1.45 3.71 10.20
CA LEU A 112 -2.28 4.88 9.95
C LEU A 112 -3.09 5.28 11.21
N ILE A 113 -3.75 4.30 11.84
CA ILE A 113 -4.51 4.53 13.08
C ILE A 113 -3.58 5.03 14.19
N TRP A 114 -2.43 4.36 14.37
CA TRP A 114 -1.43 4.81 15.34
C TRP A 114 -0.95 6.24 15.06
N GLY A 115 -0.77 6.58 13.78
CA GLY A 115 -0.38 7.92 13.37
C GLY A 115 -1.38 9.00 13.71
N TRP A 116 -2.67 8.75 13.48
CA TRP A 116 -3.73 9.68 13.92
C TRP A 116 -3.74 9.87 15.43
N VAL A 117 -3.55 8.78 16.20
CA VAL A 117 -3.48 8.84 17.67
C VAL A 117 -2.29 9.67 18.15
N GLU A 118 -1.10 9.47 17.58
CA GLU A 118 0.07 10.27 17.98
C GLU A 118 -0.01 11.71 17.49
N TRP A 119 -0.46 11.95 16.26
CA TRP A 119 -0.62 13.30 15.73
C TRP A 119 -1.61 14.14 16.54
N ALA A 120 -2.72 13.55 17.00
CA ALA A 120 -3.72 14.24 17.82
C ALA A 120 -3.20 14.68 19.19
N LYS A 121 -2.13 14.05 19.71
CA LYS A 121 -1.48 14.44 20.97
C LYS A 121 -0.47 15.59 20.80
N THR A 122 -0.15 15.99 19.57
CA THR A 122 0.87 17.00 19.29
C THR A 122 0.26 18.37 19.03
N THR A 123 0.93 19.41 19.50
CA THR A 123 0.64 20.81 19.16
C THR A 123 1.74 21.42 18.29
N GLU A 124 1.43 22.45 17.50
CA GLU A 124 2.44 23.13 16.69
C GLU A 124 3.50 23.80 17.57
N ALA A 125 3.06 24.47 18.64
CA ALA A 125 3.94 25.20 19.56
C ALA A 125 4.97 24.29 20.27
N ALA A 126 4.60 23.05 20.61
CA ALA A 126 5.47 22.15 21.37
C ALA A 126 6.34 21.24 20.47
N CYS A 127 5.89 20.94 19.24
CA CYS A 127 6.50 19.92 18.39
C CYS A 127 7.18 20.44 17.11
N VAL A 128 6.93 21.69 16.69
CA VAL A 128 7.49 22.24 15.44
C VAL A 128 8.64 23.20 15.76
N GLY A 129 9.85 22.87 15.31
CA GLY A 129 10.98 23.80 15.35
C GLY A 129 11.09 24.65 14.08
N ASP A 130 12.06 25.57 14.04
CA ASP A 130 12.35 26.47 12.91
C ASP A 130 12.98 25.78 11.67
N GLY A 131 12.84 24.45 11.57
CA GLY A 131 13.40 23.67 10.48
C GLY A 131 12.63 23.83 9.17
N GLY A 132 13.29 23.55 8.05
CA GLY A 132 12.68 23.66 6.71
C GLY A 132 11.55 22.66 6.40
N VAL A 133 11.30 21.69 7.28
CA VAL A 133 10.22 20.71 7.13
C VAL A 133 9.40 20.68 8.42
N ASN A 134 8.13 21.08 8.34
CA ASN A 134 7.19 21.01 9.45
C ASN A 134 6.71 19.56 9.64
N PRO A 135 7.09 18.88 10.74
CA PRO A 135 6.76 17.47 10.95
C PRO A 135 5.26 17.23 11.12
N ARG A 136 4.53 18.18 11.71
CA ARG A 136 3.09 18.06 11.95
C ARG A 136 2.30 18.19 10.65
N THR A 137 2.67 19.15 9.80
CA THR A 137 2.07 19.32 8.47
C THR A 137 2.38 18.11 7.58
N LEU A 138 3.64 17.65 7.59
CA LEU A 138 4.05 16.47 6.85
C LEU A 138 3.21 15.24 7.27
N ALA A 139 3.14 14.97 8.57
CA ALA A 139 2.34 13.88 9.11
C ALA A 139 0.86 14.01 8.69
N LEU A 140 0.26 15.19 8.83
CA LEU A 140 -1.14 15.43 8.47
C LEU A 140 -1.42 15.13 6.99
N VAL A 141 -0.57 15.61 6.08
CA VAL A 141 -0.71 15.37 4.64
C VAL A 141 -0.73 13.87 4.33
N PHE A 142 0.24 13.12 4.88
CA PHE A 142 0.32 11.68 4.64
C PHE A 142 -0.76 10.87 5.36
N LEU A 143 -1.23 11.32 6.52
CA LEU A 143 -2.38 10.73 7.20
C LEU A 143 -3.66 10.91 6.39
N ILE A 144 -3.89 12.08 5.79
CA ILE A 144 -5.05 12.32 4.91
C ILE A 144 -4.95 11.46 3.65
N LEU A 145 -3.80 11.48 2.96
CA LEU A 145 -3.60 10.67 1.76
C LEU A 145 -3.75 9.16 2.06
N GLY A 146 -3.20 8.71 3.19
CA GLY A 146 -3.33 7.33 3.67
C GLY A 146 -4.78 6.97 4.00
N SER A 147 -5.53 7.85 4.67
CA SER A 147 -6.96 7.63 4.97
C SER A 147 -7.83 7.51 3.72
N ILE A 148 -7.45 8.13 2.61
CA ILE A 148 -8.17 8.00 1.35
C ILE A 148 -7.75 6.71 0.62
N GLY A 149 -6.44 6.44 0.51
CA GLY A 149 -5.93 5.33 -0.29
C GLY A 149 -6.04 3.95 0.38
N ILE A 150 -5.75 3.87 1.68
CA ILE A 150 -5.62 2.58 2.40
C ILE A 150 -6.95 1.83 2.52
N PRO A 151 -8.10 2.46 2.84
CA PRO A 151 -9.37 1.73 2.95
C PRO A 151 -9.77 1.03 1.64
N CYS A 152 -9.60 1.70 0.49
CA CYS A 152 -9.84 1.10 -0.82
C CYS A 152 -8.93 -0.12 -1.05
N GLY A 153 -7.64 0.02 -0.73
CA GLY A 153 -6.67 -1.06 -0.80
C GLY A 153 -6.99 -2.22 0.16
N ALA A 154 -7.49 -1.93 1.37
CA ALA A 154 -7.86 -2.93 2.36
C ALA A 154 -9.07 -3.74 1.88
N CYS A 155 -10.08 -3.10 1.30
CA CYS A 155 -11.22 -3.78 0.69
C CYS A 155 -10.78 -4.72 -0.45
N ALA A 156 -9.89 -4.25 -1.33
CA ALA A 156 -9.33 -5.08 -2.40
C ALA A 156 -8.49 -6.24 -1.83
N ALA A 157 -7.65 -5.98 -0.83
CA ALA A 157 -6.84 -6.97 -0.15
C ALA A 157 -7.68 -8.05 0.54
N MET A 158 -8.78 -7.68 1.22
CA MET A 158 -9.69 -8.64 1.84
C MET A 158 -10.34 -9.55 0.79
N LYS A 159 -10.78 -8.98 -0.34
CA LYS A 159 -11.29 -9.76 -1.47
C LYS A 159 -10.23 -10.70 -2.05
N GLN A 160 -8.99 -10.23 -2.20
CA GLN A 160 -7.86 -11.05 -2.68
C GLN A 160 -7.44 -12.12 -1.68
N MET A 161 -7.51 -11.87 -0.36
CA MET A 161 -7.22 -12.89 0.65
C MET A 161 -8.30 -13.99 0.65
N ALA A 162 -9.57 -13.61 0.49
CA ALA A 162 -10.67 -14.56 0.36
C ALA A 162 -10.62 -15.34 -0.96
N ASN A 163 -10.20 -14.70 -2.05
CA ASN A 163 -10.08 -15.33 -3.37
C ASN A 163 -8.92 -14.72 -4.19
N PRO A 164 -7.68 -15.25 -4.06
CA PRO A 164 -6.47 -14.65 -4.63
C PRO A 164 -6.37 -14.72 -6.17
N THR A 165 -7.39 -15.28 -6.82
CA THR A 165 -7.49 -15.38 -8.29
C THR A 165 -8.63 -14.55 -8.88
N ALA A 166 -9.40 -13.85 -8.05
CA ALA A 166 -10.41 -12.89 -8.53
C ALA A 166 -9.69 -11.64 -9.06
N ASN A 167 -9.83 -11.39 -10.36
CA ASN A 167 -9.15 -10.30 -11.05
C ASN A 167 -9.90 -8.96 -10.78
N PRO A 168 -9.26 -7.92 -10.21
CA PRO A 168 -9.93 -6.64 -9.97
C PRO A 168 -10.13 -5.78 -11.24
N GLY A 169 -9.61 -6.21 -12.41
CA GLY A 169 -9.70 -5.48 -13.68
C GLY A 169 -10.70 -6.05 -14.71
N ALA A 170 -11.61 -6.94 -14.31
CA ALA A 170 -12.61 -7.50 -15.22
C ALA A 170 -13.95 -6.74 -15.23
N GLU A 171 -14.11 -5.73 -14.38
CA GLU A 171 -15.29 -4.86 -14.33
C GLU A 171 -14.83 -3.43 -14.59
N ASP A 172 -14.85 -3.02 -15.87
CA ASP A 172 -15.26 -1.70 -16.35
C ASP A 172 -14.97 -1.60 -17.86
N GLY A 173 -15.67 -2.46 -18.62
CA GLY A 173 -15.98 -2.13 -20.00
C GLY A 173 -17.00 -1.00 -19.99
N ILE A 174 -16.52 0.25 -19.96
CA ILE A 174 -17.33 1.43 -20.27
C ILE A 174 -18.07 1.12 -21.57
N GLY A 175 -19.40 1.17 -21.48
CA GLY A 175 -20.33 0.73 -22.50
C GLY A 175 -19.93 1.18 -23.90
N GLY A 176 -19.78 0.20 -24.79
CA GLY A 176 -19.86 0.43 -26.23
C GLY A 176 -21.24 0.97 -26.58
N MET A 177 -21.38 2.29 -26.51
CA MET A 177 -22.47 3.02 -27.14
C MET A 177 -22.26 2.89 -28.65
N LYS A 178 -22.93 1.90 -29.25
CA LYS A 178 -23.13 1.88 -30.70
C LYS A 178 -24.03 3.07 -31.03
N ILE A 179 -23.43 4.14 -31.52
CA ILE A 179 -24.15 5.19 -32.24
C ILE A 179 -24.46 4.59 -33.62
N GLY A 180 -25.69 4.10 -33.77
CA GLY A 180 -26.32 3.93 -35.07
C GLY A 180 -26.90 5.26 -35.52
#